data_AF-A0A223ARG6-F1
#
_entry.id   AF-A0A223ARG6-F1
#
_cell.length_a   1.000
_cell.length_b   1.000
_cell.length_c   1.000
_cell.angle_alpha   90.00
_cell.angle_beta   90.00
_cell.angle_gamma   90.00
#
_symmetry.space_group_name_H-M   'P 1'
#
loop_
_entity.id
_entity.type
_entity.pdbx_description
1 polymer ?
#
loop_
_entity_poly.entity_id
_entity_poly.type
_entity_poly.pdbx_seq_one_letter_code
_entity_poly.pdbx_strand_id
1 'polypeptide(L)'
;MSASFYLDPAEIKAQCREAIENLNDVSMKTINVEQKLDAFINNNELEGKAFDALKQQIADYKTVLQSIMSLIKYNISEYKTLMSSVGDKVLDGDKILKGQEFARNRIHAYEDRAKLCRENTVTYAAI
;
A
#
# COMPACT_ATOMS: atom_id res chain seq x y z
N MET A 1 1.49 -19.93 6.27
CA MET A 1 2.64 -19.19 5.73
C MET A 1 3.55 -20.19 5.03
N SER A 2 3.88 -19.95 3.76
CA SER A 2 4.76 -20.82 2.98
C SER A 2 6.22 -20.36 3.11
N ALA A 3 7.17 -21.25 2.83
CA ALA A 3 8.59 -20.88 2.73
C ALA A 3 8.85 -19.88 1.59
N SER A 4 8.00 -19.89 0.55
CA SER A 4 8.05 -18.96 -0.58
C SER A 4 7.51 -17.57 -0.28
N PHE A 5 6.88 -17.37 0.88
CA PHE A 5 6.33 -16.06 1.24
C PHE A 5 7.47 -15.07 1.51
N TYR A 6 7.45 -13.94 0.80
CA TYR A 6 8.40 -12.86 1.00
C TYR A 6 7.68 -11.52 0.90
N LEU A 7 7.95 -10.63 1.87
CA LEU A 7 7.45 -9.27 1.87
C LEU A 7 8.54 -8.33 2.38
N ASP A 8 8.89 -7.35 1.55
CA ASP A 8 9.78 -6.25 1.89
C ASP A 8 8.99 -4.94 2.00
N PRO A 9 8.78 -4.41 3.22
CA PRO A 9 8.10 -3.13 3.41
C PRO A 9 8.81 -1.94 2.76
N ALA A 10 10.13 -1.98 2.59
CA ALA A 10 10.86 -0.89 1.96
C ALA A 10 10.51 -0.76 0.48
N GLU A 11 10.41 -1.89 -0.21
CA GLU A 11 10.01 -1.97 -1.61
C GLU A 11 8.57 -1.48 -1.81
N ILE A 12 7.63 -1.91 -0.96
CA ILE A 12 6.24 -1.44 -1.00
C ILE A 12 6.18 0.08 -0.80
N LYS A 13 6.94 0.61 0.17
CA LYS A 13 7.01 2.06 0.40
C LYS A 13 7.62 2.80 -0.79
N ALA A 14 8.61 2.24 -1.47
CA ALA A 14 9.21 2.84 -2.66
C ALA A 14 8.20 2.93 -3.81
N GLN A 15 7.51 1.82 -4.12
CA GLN A 15 6.49 1.79 -5.16
C GLN A 15 5.33 2.75 -4.88
N CYS A 16 4.90 2.88 -3.61
CA CYS A 16 3.89 3.87 -3.25
C CYS A 16 4.36 5.32 -3.47
N ARG A 17 5.64 5.64 -3.18
CA ARG A 17 6.18 6.99 -3.45
C ARG A 17 6.16 7.30 -4.93
N GLU A 18 6.65 6.37 -5.75
CA GLU A 18 6.63 6.50 -7.21
C GLU A 18 5.20 6.69 -7.74
N ALA A 19 4.25 5.88 -7.26
CA ALA A 19 2.84 6.03 -7.64
C ALA A 19 2.27 7.40 -7.26
N ILE A 20 2.60 7.92 -6.06
CA ILE A 20 2.18 9.26 -5.63
C ILE A 20 2.81 10.34 -6.51
N GLU A 21 4.09 10.25 -6.85
CA GLU A 21 4.79 11.20 -7.72
C GLU A 21 4.15 11.24 -9.12
N ASN A 22 3.89 10.07 -9.70
CA ASN A 22 3.21 9.95 -11.00
C ASN A 22 1.79 10.55 -10.95
N LEU A 23 1.03 10.28 -9.89
CA LEU A 23 -0.30 10.84 -9.70
C LEU A 23 -0.29 12.37 -9.53
N ASN A 24 0.72 12.92 -8.85
CA ASN A 24 0.90 14.36 -8.72
C ASN A 24 1.19 15.02 -10.08
N ASP A 25 2.06 14.44 -10.91
CA ASP A 25 2.32 14.93 -12.26
C ASP A 25 1.06 14.92 -13.14
N VAL A 26 0.30 13.81 -13.13
CA VAL A 26 -0.99 13.71 -13.83
C VAL A 26 -1.99 14.75 -13.30
N SER A 27 -2.03 14.98 -11.98
CA SER A 27 -2.89 16.01 -11.39
C SER A 27 -2.54 17.41 -11.90
N MET A 28 -1.25 17.75 -11.97
CA MET A 28 -0.81 19.06 -12.46
C MET A 28 -1.18 19.27 -13.93
N LYS A 29 -0.99 18.24 -14.77
CA LYS A 29 -1.40 18.27 -16.18
C LYS A 29 -2.91 18.43 -16.33
N THR A 30 -3.69 17.72 -15.51
CA THR A 30 -5.16 17.81 -15.50
C THR A 30 -5.64 19.20 -15.12
N ILE A 31 -5.04 19.82 -14.09
CA ILE A 31 -5.35 21.20 -13.67
C ILE A 31 -5.08 22.20 -14.81
N ASN A 32 -3.96 22.05 -15.53
CA ASN A 32 -3.65 22.92 -16.67
C ASN A 32 -4.70 22.80 -17.79
N VAL A 33 -5.15 21.56 -18.08
CA VAL A 33 -6.24 21.35 -19.04
C VAL A 33 -7.53 22.01 -18.55
N GLU A 34 -7.92 21.80 -17.30
CA GLU A 34 -9.13 22.42 -16.72
C GLU A 34 -9.10 23.94 -16.85
N GLN A 35 -7.97 24.59 -16.54
CA GLN A 35 -7.80 26.04 -16.68
C GLN A 35 -7.97 26.53 -18.12
N LYS A 36 -7.46 25.78 -19.10
CA LYS A 36 -7.64 26.11 -20.53
C LYS A 36 -9.08 25.94 -20.98
N LEU A 37 -9.77 24.91 -20.51
CA LEU A 37 -11.19 24.72 -20.80
C LEU A 37 -12.02 25.84 -20.16
N ASP A 38 -11.68 26.28 -18.95
CA ASP A 38 -12.33 27.42 -18.30
C ASP A 38 -12.13 28.72 -19.06
N ALA A 39 -10.92 28.98 -19.56
CA ALA A 39 -10.67 30.13 -20.41
C ALA A 39 -11.51 30.09 -21.70
N PHE A 40 -11.68 28.91 -22.31
CA PHE A 40 -12.51 28.73 -23.49
C PHE A 40 -14.00 28.95 -23.20
N ILE A 41 -14.53 28.30 -22.16
CA ILE A 41 -15.95 28.39 -21.79
C ILE A 41 -16.33 29.86 -21.50
N ASN A 42 -15.46 30.58 -20.79
CA ASN A 42 -15.69 31.95 -20.36
C ASN A 42 -15.25 33.01 -21.41
N ASN A 43 -14.84 32.61 -22.61
CA ASN A 43 -14.48 33.57 -23.65
C ASN A 43 -15.73 34.21 -24.25
N ASN A 44 -15.95 35.49 -23.94
CA ASN A 44 -17.10 36.26 -24.41
C ASN A 44 -17.00 36.69 -25.89
N GLU A 45 -15.83 36.59 -26.53
CA GLU A 45 -15.68 36.88 -27.97
C GLU A 45 -16.20 35.75 -28.86
N LEU A 46 -16.31 34.53 -28.30
CA LEU A 46 -16.83 33.35 -29.00
C LEU A 46 -18.34 33.28 -28.82
N GLU A 47 -19.08 33.94 -29.70
CA GLU A 47 -20.54 34.04 -29.66
C GLU A 47 -21.24 33.25 -30.77
N GLY A 48 -22.47 32.84 -30.50
CA GLY A 48 -23.37 32.23 -31.48
C GLY A 48 -23.66 30.76 -31.18
N LYS A 49 -24.80 30.28 -31.72
CA LYS A 49 -25.39 28.98 -31.35
C LYS A 49 -24.44 27.79 -31.43
N ALA A 50 -23.51 27.78 -32.40
CA ALA A 50 -22.52 26.72 -32.53
C ALA A 50 -21.47 26.75 -31.40
N PHE A 51 -20.99 27.94 -31.04
CA PHE A 51 -20.07 28.11 -29.93
C PHE A 51 -20.76 27.85 -28.58
N ASP A 52 -22.01 28.26 -28.41
CA ASP A 52 -22.79 27.98 -27.20
C ASP A 52 -22.93 26.47 -26.97
N ALA A 53 -23.28 25.72 -28.04
CA ALA A 53 -23.36 24.26 -27.97
C ALA A 53 -22.01 23.61 -27.65
N LEU A 54 -20.91 24.11 -28.23
CA LEU A 54 -19.57 23.61 -27.95
C LEU A 54 -19.11 23.92 -26.52
N LYS A 55 -19.38 25.12 -26.00
CA LYS A 55 -19.13 25.51 -24.61
C LYS A 55 -19.88 24.58 -23.64
N GLN A 56 -21.12 24.25 -23.95
CA GLN A 56 -21.91 23.30 -23.14
C GLN A 56 -21.28 21.90 -23.13
N GLN A 57 -20.87 21.37 -24.29
CA GLN A 57 -20.20 20.06 -24.35
C GLN A 57 -18.87 20.05 -23.58
N ILE A 58 -18.10 21.14 -23.64
CA ILE A 58 -16.84 21.24 -22.90
C ILE A 58 -17.08 21.32 -21.38
N ALA A 59 -18.16 21.97 -20.93
CA ALA A 59 -18.56 21.97 -19.52
C ALA A 59 -18.87 20.55 -19.00
N ASP A 60 -19.46 19.68 -19.82
CA ASP A 60 -19.67 18.28 -19.48
C ASP A 60 -18.34 17.53 -19.34
N TYR A 61 -17.39 17.73 -20.27
CA TYR A 61 -16.03 17.18 -20.17
C TYR A 61 -15.28 17.68 -18.94
N LYS A 62 -15.47 18.95 -18.55
CA LYS A 62 -14.90 19.51 -17.32
C LYS A 62 -15.36 18.72 -16.09
N THR A 63 -16.64 18.36 -16.03
CA THR A 63 -17.19 17.55 -14.92
C THR A 63 -16.51 16.18 -14.82
N VAL A 64 -16.20 15.54 -15.97
CA VAL A 64 -15.45 14.28 -16.02
C VAL A 64 -14.02 14.48 -15.51
N LEU A 65 -13.32 15.56 -15.92
CA LEU A 65 -11.98 15.88 -15.44
C LEU A 65 -11.94 16.10 -13.92
N GLN A 66 -12.92 16.80 -13.36
CA GLN A 66 -13.03 17.01 -11.91
C GLN A 66 -13.24 15.69 -11.14
N SER A 67 -13.98 14.74 -11.73
CA SER A 67 -14.13 13.40 -11.18
C SER A 67 -12.80 12.64 -11.18
N ILE A 68 -12.02 12.73 -12.26
CA ILE A 68 -10.66 12.15 -12.35
C ILE A 68 -9.75 12.76 -11.27
N MET A 69 -9.77 14.08 -11.09
CA MET A 69 -8.99 14.74 -10.05
C MET A 69 -9.36 14.27 -8.64
N SER A 70 -10.64 14.01 -8.38
CA SER A 70 -11.10 13.47 -7.10
C SER A 70 -10.58 12.05 -6.87
N LEU A 71 -10.59 11.20 -7.90
CA LEU A 71 -10.01 9.86 -7.85
C LEU A 71 -8.49 9.89 -7.64
N ILE A 72 -7.77 10.84 -8.27
CA ILE A 72 -6.32 11.03 -8.05
C ILE A 72 -6.05 11.36 -6.58
N LYS A 73 -6.78 12.33 -6.02
CA LYS A 73 -6.64 12.71 -4.60
C LYS A 73 -6.91 11.54 -3.67
N TYR A 74 -7.94 10.75 -3.95
CA TYR A 74 -8.26 9.55 -3.20
C TYR A 74 -7.13 8.52 -3.25
N ASN A 75 -6.63 8.17 -4.44
CA ASN A 75 -5.54 7.20 -4.57
C ASN A 75 -4.24 7.65 -3.90
N ILE A 76 -3.89 8.95 -3.98
CA ILE A 76 -2.76 9.50 -3.23
C ILE A 76 -2.93 9.27 -1.72
N SER A 77 -4.14 9.46 -1.19
CA SER A 77 -4.44 9.19 0.22
C SER A 77 -4.29 7.72 0.55
N GLU A 78 -4.81 6.81 -0.28
CA GLU A 78 -4.70 5.37 -0.08
C GLU A 78 -3.24 4.89 -0.09
N TYR A 79 -2.41 5.39 -1.01
CA TYR A 79 -0.98 5.07 -1.02
C TYR A 79 -0.28 5.55 0.26
N LYS A 80 -0.61 6.74 0.76
CA LYS A 80 -0.08 7.25 2.04
C LYS A 80 -0.51 6.35 3.21
N THR A 81 -1.78 5.93 3.24
CA THR A 81 -2.29 5.00 4.26
C THR A 81 -1.54 3.67 4.22
N LEU A 82 -1.39 3.06 3.04
CA LEU A 82 -0.66 1.80 2.87
C LEU A 82 0.80 1.92 3.32
N MET A 83 1.49 2.99 2.92
CA MET A 83 2.87 3.26 3.35
C MET A 83 3.00 3.34 4.87
N SER A 84 2.02 3.94 5.56
CA SER A 84 2.02 4.06 7.01
C SER A 84 1.73 2.75 7.73
N SER A 85 1.02 1.81 7.07
CA SER A 85 0.52 0.58 7.68
C SER A 85 1.44 -0.64 7.48
N VAL A 86 2.30 -0.65 6.45
CA VAL A 86 3.10 -1.84 6.08
C VAL A 86 4.24 -2.20 7.06
N GLY A 87 4.56 -1.32 8.02
CA GLY A 87 5.62 -1.54 9.00
C GLY A 87 7.03 -1.50 8.39
N ASP A 88 8.02 -2.07 9.08
CA ASP A 88 9.44 -2.00 8.67
C ASP A 88 10.15 -3.37 8.65
N LYS A 89 9.46 -4.44 9.05
CA LYS A 89 10.06 -5.76 9.16
C LYS A 89 9.90 -6.56 7.88
N VAL A 90 11.03 -6.98 7.30
CA VAL A 90 11.03 -7.97 6.22
C VAL A 90 10.45 -9.28 6.75
N LEU A 91 9.44 -9.79 6.06
CA LEU A 91 8.83 -11.08 6.35
C LEU A 91 9.35 -12.10 5.35
N ASP A 92 10.23 -12.97 5.82
CA ASP A 92 10.86 -14.04 5.04
C ASP A 92 10.36 -15.37 5.57
N GLY A 93 9.48 -16.03 4.81
CA GLY A 93 8.79 -17.25 5.21
C GLY A 93 9.75 -18.40 5.54
N ASP A 94 10.81 -18.57 4.76
CA ASP A 94 11.83 -19.59 4.99
C ASP A 94 12.55 -19.36 6.33
N LYS A 95 13.02 -18.13 6.58
CA LYS A 95 13.67 -17.78 7.86
C LYS A 95 12.73 -17.94 9.04
N ILE A 96 11.48 -17.51 8.91
CA ILE A 96 10.50 -17.59 10.00
C ILE A 96 10.20 -19.06 10.33
N LEU A 97 9.96 -19.89 9.32
CA LEU A 97 9.66 -21.31 9.53
C LEU A 97 10.85 -22.07 10.14
N LYS A 98 12.07 -21.83 9.66
CA LYS A 98 13.30 -22.39 10.27
C LYS A 98 13.47 -21.96 11.72
N GLY A 99 13.19 -20.69 12.02
CA GLY A 99 13.20 -20.17 13.39
C GLY A 99 12.16 -20.84 14.29
N GLN A 100 10.96 -21.09 13.78
CA GLN A 100 9.90 -21.81 14.51
C GLN A 100 10.29 -23.26 14.79
N GLU A 101 10.84 -23.97 13.79
CA GLU A 101 11.29 -25.35 13.95
C GLU A 101 12.41 -25.43 14.98
N PHE A 102 13.42 -24.56 14.89
CA PHE A 102 14.49 -24.48 15.87
C PHE A 102 13.97 -24.25 17.29
N ALA A 103 13.01 -23.33 17.47
CA ALA A 103 12.41 -23.06 18.77
C ALA A 103 11.64 -24.28 19.33
N ARG A 104 10.86 -24.98 18.50
CA ARG A 104 10.15 -26.21 18.90
C ARG A 104 11.12 -27.30 19.35
N ASN A 105 12.17 -27.54 18.56
CA ASN A 105 13.17 -28.56 18.88
C ASN A 105 13.88 -28.26 20.21
N ARG A 106 14.14 -26.98 20.52
CA ARG A 106 14.68 -26.58 21.82
C ARG A 106 13.70 -26.82 22.97
N ILE A 107 12.42 -26.52 22.79
CA ILE A 107 11.40 -26.78 23.81
C ILE A 107 11.37 -28.27 24.15
N HIS A 108 11.31 -29.14 23.15
CA HIS A 108 11.34 -30.59 23.36
C HIS A 108 12.61 -31.04 24.09
N ALA A 109 13.78 -30.53 23.68
CA ALA A 109 15.03 -30.87 24.37
C ALA A 109 15.04 -30.42 25.85
N TYR A 110 14.41 -29.28 26.19
CA TYR A 110 14.26 -28.85 27.58
C TYR A 110 13.26 -29.70 28.36
N GLU A 111 12.15 -30.08 27.73
CA GLU A 111 11.13 -30.97 28.32
C GLU A 111 11.71 -32.35 28.64
N ASP A 112 12.48 -32.92 27.71
CA ASP A 112 13.17 -34.21 27.88
C ASP A 112 14.16 -34.17 29.04
N ARG A 113 14.98 -33.11 29.12
CA ARG A 113 15.91 -32.90 30.23
C ARG A 113 15.18 -32.77 31.57
N ALA A 114 14.08 -32.01 31.61
CA ALA A 114 13.27 -31.85 32.82
C ALA A 114 12.61 -33.17 33.25
N LYS A 115 12.21 -34.02 32.31
CA LYS A 115 11.70 -35.36 32.58
C LYS A 115 12.78 -36.25 33.22
N LEU A 116 13.97 -36.30 32.62
CA LEU A 116 15.11 -37.07 33.16
C LEU A 116 15.49 -36.63 34.59
N CYS A 117 15.52 -35.32 34.86
CA CYS A 117 15.78 -34.83 36.22
C CYS A 117 14.72 -35.31 37.23
N ARG A 118 13.44 -35.31 36.86
CA ARG A 118 12.36 -35.79 37.73
C ARG A 118 12.48 -37.29 38.01
N GLU A 119 12.74 -38.08 36.97
CA GLU A 119 12.93 -39.54 37.11
C GLU A 119 14.11 -39.85 38.03
N ASN A 120 15.27 -39.22 37.81
CA ASN A 120 16.45 -39.43 38.66
C ASN A 120 16.21 -39.00 40.11
N THR A 121 15.48 -37.91 40.35
CA THR A 121 15.17 -37.45 41.72
C THR A 121 14.28 -38.47 42.46
N VAL A 122 13.32 -39.08 41.77
CA VAL A 122 12.47 -40.15 42.34
C VAL A 122 13.30 -41.40 42.65
N THR A 123 14.23 -41.79 41.77
CA THR A 123 15.11 -42.94 41.99
C THR A 123 16.03 -42.74 43.20
N TYR A 124 16.61 -41.54 43.36
CA TYR A 124 17.46 -41.23 44.53
C TYR A 124 16.69 -41.13 45.84
N ALA A 125 15.40 -40.77 45.83
CA ALA A 125 14.57 -40.72 47.04
C ALA A 125 14.02 -42.11 47.47
N ALA A 126 14.17 -43.14 46.64
CA ALA A 126 13.70 -44.50 46.89
C ALA A 126 14.81 -45.47 47.35
N ILE A 127 16.05 -44.98 47.52
CA ILE A 127 17.22 -45.70 48.06
C ILE A 127 17.50 -45.13 49.45
#